data_AF-A0A199V339-F1
#
_entry.id   AF-A0A199V339-F1
#
_cell.length_a   1.000
_cell.length_b   1.000
_cell.length_c   1.000
_cell.angle_alpha   90.00
_cell.angle_beta   90.00
_cell.angle_gamma   90.00
#
_symmetry.space_group_name_H-M   'P 1'
#
loop_
_entity.id
_entity.type
_entity.pdbx_description
1 polymer ?
#
loop_
_entity_poly.entity_id
_entity_poly.type
_entity_poly.pdbx_seq_one_letter_code
_entity_poly.pdbx_strand_id
1 'polypeptide(L)'
;MSAWGDAALAGKKPPKRVGGMEEALSIASDLGFSTPPFQEDQTNSFTAEKGDDLIEILRELTSVQRNIANLQVELQGRKDDKTIAHLTHVSEMEKKCESLARITAILKDVIQNKDRIIARLQQPYSLDCIPVEAEYQKQFSELLMKAASDYGALTASIADFHWSQNFREAPSVWGEMLRPIPAALASCTRFFEAMSATRDSFATLQQLRVGSSSIQHSEFSTPPQWRDGAAGDRIL
;
A
#
# COMPACT_ATOMS: atom_id res chain seq x y z
N MET A 1 -19.24 71.16 52.29
CA MET A 1 -20.67 70.84 52.06
C MET A 1 -20.96 69.66 52.97
N SER A 2 -21.44 69.89 54.19
CA SER A 2 -22.87 69.87 54.57
C SER A 2 -23.51 68.55 54.15
N ALA A 3 -24.14 67.72 54.99
CA ALA A 3 -24.60 67.78 56.38
C ALA A 3 -24.74 66.31 56.88
N TRP A 4 -24.54 65.98 58.15
CA TRP A 4 -25.61 65.71 59.15
C TRP A 4 -26.78 64.89 58.57
N GLY A 5 -27.16 63.71 59.08
CA GLY A 5 -27.16 63.33 60.48
C GLY A 5 -27.42 61.87 60.82
N ASP A 6 -27.07 61.58 62.06
CA ASP A 6 -27.43 60.43 62.87
C ASP A 6 -28.95 60.23 62.98
N ALA A 7 -29.37 58.97 63.00
CA ALA A 7 -30.40 58.50 63.91
C ALA A 7 -30.15 57.02 64.24
N ALA A 8 -29.54 56.81 65.40
CA ALA A 8 -29.49 55.54 66.09
C ALA A 8 -30.89 54.96 66.29
N LEU A 9 -31.05 53.63 66.19
CA LEU A 9 -31.86 52.87 67.15
C LEU A 9 -31.71 51.36 66.99
N ALA A 10 -31.41 50.74 68.14
CA ALA A 10 -31.77 49.40 68.54
C ALA A 10 -31.14 48.23 67.77
N GLY A 11 -30.09 47.67 68.38
CA GLY A 11 -29.56 46.38 68.01
C GLY A 11 -30.60 45.26 68.10
N LYS A 12 -30.46 44.30 67.19
CA LYS A 12 -30.77 42.90 67.45
C LYS A 12 -29.64 42.06 66.88
N LYS A 13 -29.09 41.18 67.74
CA LYS A 13 -28.10 40.15 67.40
C LYS A 13 -28.54 39.35 66.16
N PRO A 14 -27.61 38.80 65.36
CA PRO A 14 -27.99 37.91 64.27
C PRO A 14 -28.75 36.71 64.86
N PRO A 15 -30.00 36.45 64.44
CA PRO A 15 -30.69 35.26 64.91
C PRO A 15 -29.95 34.03 64.38
N LYS A 16 -29.61 33.13 65.31
CA LYS A 16 -29.11 31.79 65.01
C LYS A 16 -30.02 31.16 63.96
N ARG A 17 -29.42 30.76 62.85
CA ARG A 17 -30.04 30.01 61.76
C ARG A 17 -30.48 28.64 62.31
N VAL A 18 -31.74 28.54 62.70
CA VAL A 18 -32.42 27.27 62.96
C VAL A 18 -33.48 27.16 61.88
N GLY A 19 -33.12 26.54 60.76
CA GLY A 19 -34.06 26.29 59.68
C GLY A 19 -35.17 25.36 60.18
N GLY A 20 -36.42 25.73 59.90
CA GLY A 20 -37.60 24.98 60.28
C GLY A 20 -38.88 25.58 59.69
N MET A 21 -39.98 24.83 59.78
CA MET A 21 -41.30 25.20 59.25
C MET A 21 -41.78 26.58 59.73
N GLU A 22 -41.37 27.01 60.92
CA GLU A 22 -41.66 28.33 61.50
C GLU A 22 -41.16 29.51 60.63
N GLU A 23 -39.98 29.39 60.01
CA GLU A 23 -39.43 30.43 59.12
C GLU A 23 -40.20 30.47 57.81
N ALA A 24 -40.56 29.31 57.25
CA ALA A 24 -41.39 29.22 56.05
C ALA A 24 -42.80 29.79 56.28
N LEU A 25 -43.38 29.54 57.45
CA LEU A 25 -44.67 30.09 57.86
C LEU A 25 -44.60 31.60 58.13
N SER A 26 -43.49 32.09 58.72
CA SER A 26 -43.27 33.53 58.92
C SER A 26 -43.14 34.26 57.58
N ILE A 27 -42.36 33.71 56.64
CA ILE A 27 -42.22 34.28 55.29
C ILE A 27 -43.55 34.25 54.53
N ALA A 28 -44.33 33.17 54.65
CA ALA A 28 -45.66 33.08 54.04
C ALA A 28 -46.63 34.13 54.61
N SER A 29 -46.56 34.39 55.92
CA SER A 29 -47.34 35.44 56.56
C SER A 29 -46.93 36.85 56.13
N ASP A 30 -45.62 37.11 55.95
CA ASP A 30 -45.09 38.36 55.42
C ASP A 30 -45.50 38.60 53.96
N LEU A 31 -45.72 37.51 53.20
CA LEU A 31 -46.23 37.54 51.83
C LEU A 31 -47.77 37.60 51.75
N GLY A 32 -48.47 37.70 52.88
CA GLY A 32 -49.91 37.90 52.96
C GLY A 32 -50.75 36.62 52.90
N PHE A 33 -50.14 35.44 53.02
CA PHE A 33 -50.86 34.17 53.11
C PHE A 33 -51.17 33.85 54.58
N SER A 34 -52.44 33.98 54.96
CA SER A 34 -52.91 33.63 56.32
C SER A 34 -53.16 32.12 56.43
N THR A 35 -52.50 31.46 57.38
CA THR A 35 -52.78 30.07 57.71
C THR A 35 -54.09 29.95 58.50
N PRO A 36 -55.01 29.06 58.10
CA PRO A 36 -56.25 28.86 58.84
C PRO A 36 -55.96 28.25 60.23
N PRO A 37 -56.80 28.52 61.25
CA PRO A 37 -56.61 27.99 62.58
C PRO A 37 -56.70 26.46 62.54
N PHE A 38 -55.72 25.83 63.18
CA PHE A 38 -55.60 24.40 63.37
C PHE A 38 -56.90 23.84 63.98
N GLN A 39 -57.68 23.12 63.17
CA GLN A 39 -58.84 22.37 63.61
C GLN A 39 -58.51 20.89 63.43
N GLU A 40 -58.20 20.22 64.54
CA GLU A 40 -58.17 18.76 64.61
C GLU A 40 -59.56 18.23 64.23
N ASP A 41 -59.54 17.13 63.46
CA ASP A 41 -60.67 16.32 63.02
C ASP A 41 -61.55 16.86 61.88
N GLN A 42 -61.11 16.60 60.64
CA GLN A 42 -62.03 16.21 59.57
C GLN A 42 -61.36 15.42 58.44
N THR A 43 -61.65 14.12 58.41
CA THR A 43 -61.83 13.26 57.23
C THR A 43 -60.62 12.94 56.34
N ASN A 44 -59.92 11.87 56.73
CA ASN A 44 -59.19 10.94 55.87
C ASN A 44 -60.13 10.32 54.81
N SER A 45 -60.14 10.82 53.57
CA SER A 45 -60.54 9.98 52.41
C SER A 45 -60.23 10.57 51.01
N PHE A 46 -59.36 11.58 50.87
CA PHE A 46 -59.09 12.18 49.56
C PHE A 46 -57.61 12.45 49.24
N THR A 47 -56.70 11.86 50.02
CA THR A 47 -55.26 12.22 50.02
C THR A 47 -54.31 11.04 49.84
N ALA A 48 -54.81 9.80 49.77
CA ALA A 48 -53.96 8.61 49.63
C ALA A 48 -53.38 8.47 48.21
N GLU A 49 -54.21 8.48 47.16
CA GLU A 49 -53.72 8.31 45.77
C GLU A 49 -52.75 9.42 45.34
N LYS A 50 -53.05 10.70 45.59
CA LYS A 50 -52.13 11.81 45.28
C LYS A 50 -50.83 11.78 46.09
N GLY A 51 -50.87 11.21 47.29
CA GLY A 51 -49.68 11.03 48.13
C GLY A 51 -48.79 9.91 47.61
N ASP A 52 -49.40 8.80 47.19
CA ASP A 52 -48.70 7.65 46.61
C ASP A 52 -48.08 7.99 45.25
N ASP A 53 -48.80 8.71 44.38
CA ASP A 53 -48.26 9.23 43.11
C ASP A 53 -47.05 10.16 43.34
N LEU A 54 -47.12 11.04 44.36
CA LEU A 54 -46.01 11.93 44.71
C LEU A 54 -44.80 11.15 45.24
N ILE A 55 -45.02 10.12 46.06
CA ILE A 55 -43.97 9.25 46.57
C ILE A 55 -43.31 8.47 45.41
N GLU A 56 -44.09 8.02 44.44
CA GLU A 56 -43.60 7.37 43.22
C GLU A 56 -42.73 8.34 42.41
N ILE A 57 -43.22 9.54 42.12
CA ILE A 57 -42.46 10.58 41.40
C ILE A 57 -41.16 10.94 42.14
N LEU A 58 -41.17 11.05 43.47
CA LEU A 58 -39.97 11.32 44.25
C LEU A 58 -38.95 10.18 44.21
N ARG A 59 -39.42 8.91 44.19
CA ARG A 59 -38.55 7.74 44.01
C ARG A 59 -37.94 7.71 42.61
N GLU A 60 -38.74 8.00 41.59
CA GLU A 60 -38.26 8.13 40.22
C GLU A 60 -37.25 9.27 40.08
N LEU A 61 -37.54 10.44 40.63
CA LEU A 61 -36.62 11.58 40.64
C LEU A 61 -35.30 11.21 41.32
N THR A 62 -35.35 10.50 42.45
CA THR A 62 -34.15 10.03 43.15
C THR A 62 -33.38 8.99 42.32
N SER A 63 -34.09 8.12 41.59
CA SER A 63 -33.49 7.16 40.67
C SER A 63 -32.78 7.86 39.51
N VAL A 64 -33.46 8.82 38.87
CA VAL A 64 -32.91 9.64 37.79
C VAL A 64 -31.70 10.44 38.29
N GLN A 65 -31.76 11.01 39.49
CA GLN A 65 -30.65 11.77 40.07
C GLN A 65 -29.42 10.89 40.33
N ARG A 66 -29.59 9.63 40.77
CA ARG A 66 -28.47 8.66 40.83
C ARG A 66 -27.94 8.31 39.45
N ASN A 67 -28.82 8.09 38.48
CA ASN A 67 -28.41 7.75 37.12
C ASN A 67 -27.60 8.90 36.48
N ILE A 68 -28.00 10.15 36.71
CA ILE A 68 -27.25 11.34 36.27
C ILE A 68 -25.86 11.36 36.93
N ALA A 69 -25.76 11.12 38.24
CA ALA A 69 -24.47 11.09 38.92
C ALA A 69 -23.55 9.97 38.39
N ASN A 70 -24.11 8.77 38.13
CA ASN A 70 -23.36 7.66 37.55
C ASN A 70 -22.84 7.98 36.15
N LEU A 71 -23.69 8.57 35.29
CA LEU A 71 -23.31 8.99 33.94
C LEU A 71 -22.24 10.10 33.97
N GLN A 72 -22.31 11.03 34.93
CA GLN A 72 -21.28 12.05 35.10
C GLN A 72 -19.92 11.44 35.44
N VAL A 73 -19.89 10.46 36.35
CA VAL A 73 -18.65 9.74 36.70
C VAL A 73 -18.11 8.99 35.49
N GLU A 74 -18.96 8.31 34.73
CA GLU A 74 -18.54 7.56 33.54
C GLU A 74 -18.01 8.47 32.43
N LEU A 75 -18.69 9.60 32.17
CA LEU A 75 -18.22 10.61 31.21
C LEU A 75 -16.89 11.22 31.63
N GLN A 76 -16.72 11.53 32.92
CA GLN A 76 -15.46 12.04 33.44
C GLN A 76 -14.34 10.99 33.29
N GLY A 77 -14.63 9.73 33.62
CA GLY A 77 -13.69 8.62 33.43
C GLY A 77 -13.25 8.47 31.97
N ARG A 78 -14.17 8.52 31.00
CA ARG A 78 -13.83 8.46 29.57
C ARG A 78 -13.04 9.69 29.10
N LYS A 79 -13.31 10.87 29.65
CA LYS A 79 -12.58 12.09 29.33
C LYS A 79 -11.13 12.01 29.83
N ASP A 80 -10.95 11.52 31.05
CA ASP A 80 -9.64 11.35 31.67
C ASP A 80 -8.84 10.26 30.94
N ASP A 81 -9.48 9.12 30.64
CA ASP A 81 -8.89 8.04 29.85
C ASP A 81 -8.39 8.54 28.48
N LYS A 82 -9.22 9.27 27.72
CA LYS A 82 -8.81 9.86 26.45
C LYS A 82 -7.62 10.82 26.60
N THR A 83 -7.55 11.55 27.71
CA THR A 83 -6.46 12.51 27.97
C THR A 83 -5.15 11.79 28.23
N ILE A 84 -5.18 10.67 28.95
CA ILE A 84 -3.97 9.90 29.32
C ILE A 84 -3.67 8.75 28.35
N ALA A 85 -4.55 8.45 27.40
CA ALA A 85 -4.49 7.26 26.56
C ALA A 85 -3.16 7.11 25.81
N HIS A 86 -2.60 8.23 25.35
CA HIS A 86 -1.31 8.28 24.65
C HIS A 86 -0.11 7.85 25.51
N LEU A 87 -0.28 7.70 26.83
CA LEU A 87 0.72 7.24 27.80
C LEU A 87 0.33 5.90 28.44
N THR A 88 -0.96 5.63 28.61
CA THR A 88 -1.46 4.44 29.31
C THR A 88 -1.80 3.28 28.37
N HIS A 89 -2.21 3.54 27.13
CA HIS A 89 -2.54 2.47 26.20
C HIS A 89 -1.27 1.83 25.66
N VAL A 90 -1.15 0.51 25.86
CA VAL A 90 -0.05 -0.31 25.37
C VAL A 90 0.12 -0.14 23.85
N SER A 91 -0.97 -0.10 23.09
CA SER A 91 -0.92 0.10 21.63
C SER A 91 -0.30 1.43 21.19
N GLU A 92 -0.53 2.52 21.93
CA GLU A 92 0.09 3.82 21.63
C GLU A 92 1.57 3.83 22.02
N MET A 93 1.93 3.15 23.11
CA MET A 93 3.32 2.99 23.53
C MET A 93 4.11 2.11 22.55
N GLU A 94 3.51 1.02 22.06
CA GLU A 94 4.11 0.13 21.06
C GLU A 94 4.39 0.89 19.75
N LYS A 95 3.43 1.65 19.23
CA LYS A 95 3.64 2.51 18.04
C LYS A 95 4.82 3.47 18.23
N LYS A 96 4.95 4.08 19.42
CA LYS A 96 6.08 4.97 19.74
C LYS A 96 7.40 4.21 19.79
N CYS A 97 7.44 3.03 20.41
CA CYS A 97 8.60 2.15 20.45
C CYS A 97 9.04 1.73 19.03
N GLU A 98 8.10 1.33 18.17
CA GLU A 98 8.38 0.98 16.78
C GLU A 98 8.94 2.16 15.98
N SER A 99 8.34 3.35 16.15
CA SER A 99 8.82 4.56 15.49
C SER A 99 10.24 4.92 15.96
N LEU A 100 10.50 4.86 17.27
CA LEU A 100 11.82 5.10 17.83
C LEU A 100 12.84 4.05 17.34
N ALA A 101 12.46 2.78 17.30
CA ALA A 101 13.31 1.70 16.79
C ALA A 101 13.66 1.93 15.31
N ARG A 102 12.69 2.31 14.49
CA ARG A 102 12.90 2.65 13.07
C ARG A 102 13.87 3.82 12.92
N ILE A 103 13.64 4.92 13.62
CA ILE A 103 14.52 6.11 13.57
C ILE A 103 15.93 5.76 14.06
N THR A 104 16.03 4.97 15.14
CA THR A 104 17.31 4.50 15.68
C THR A 104 18.06 3.65 14.67
N ALA A 105 17.38 2.75 13.95
CA ALA A 105 17.99 1.94 12.90
C ALA A 105 18.52 2.79 11.75
N ILE A 106 17.73 3.75 11.27
CA ILE A 106 18.14 4.71 10.23
C ILE A 106 19.36 5.51 10.69
N LEU A 107 19.31 6.06 11.90
CA LEU A 107 20.41 6.88 12.43
C LEU A 107 21.69 6.05 12.60
N LYS A 108 21.56 4.80 13.06
CA LYS A 108 22.69 3.87 13.16
C LYS A 108 23.31 3.61 11.78
N ASP A 109 22.49 3.39 10.76
CA ASP A 109 22.97 3.19 9.38
C ASP A 109 23.70 4.43 8.85
N VAL A 110 23.16 5.63 9.08
CA VAL A 110 23.83 6.89 8.70
C VAL A 110 25.18 7.04 9.42
N ILE A 111 25.24 6.74 10.72
CA ILE A 111 26.48 6.83 11.50
C ILE A 111 27.51 5.82 11.00
N GLN A 112 27.10 4.58 10.74
CA GLN A 112 27.98 3.52 10.21
C GLN A 112 28.52 3.86 8.82
N ASN A 113 27.74 4.56 7.99
CA ASN A 113 28.12 4.94 6.64
C ASN A 113 28.71 6.36 6.54
N LYS A 114 28.95 7.06 7.65
CA LYS A 114 29.25 8.52 7.65
C LYS A 114 30.42 8.89 6.75
N ASP A 115 31.51 8.13 6.77
CA ASP A 115 32.73 8.45 6.01
C ASP A 115 32.53 8.23 4.51
N ARG A 116 31.72 7.23 4.14
CA ARG A 116 31.30 7.00 2.75
C ARG A 116 30.40 8.12 2.25
N ILE A 117 29.45 8.57 3.07
CA ILE A 117 28.57 9.70 2.75
C ILE A 117 29.40 10.97 2.59
N ILE A 118 30.31 11.25 3.53
CA ILE A 118 31.23 12.40 3.46
C ILE A 118 32.06 12.35 2.19
N ALA A 119 32.69 11.21 1.87
CA ALA A 119 33.49 11.06 0.67
C ALA A 119 32.67 11.33 -0.60
N ARG A 120 31.43 10.83 -0.68
CA ARG A 120 30.52 11.09 -1.81
C ARG A 120 30.09 12.55 -1.90
N LEU A 121 29.88 13.23 -0.76
CA LEU A 121 29.49 14.63 -0.73
C LEU A 121 30.67 15.57 -1.03
N GLN A 122 31.89 15.19 -0.65
CA GLN A 122 33.11 15.97 -0.90
C GLN A 122 33.65 15.76 -2.31
N GLN A 123 33.43 14.59 -2.92
CA GLN A 123 33.76 14.33 -4.32
C GLN A 123 32.51 13.94 -5.13
N PRO A 124 31.58 14.87 -5.37
CA PRO A 124 30.36 14.58 -6.13
C PRO A 124 30.62 14.20 -7.60
N TYR A 125 31.84 14.46 -8.12
CA TYR A 125 32.18 14.34 -9.54
C TYR A 125 33.33 13.36 -9.87
N SER A 126 33.74 12.48 -8.95
CA SER A 126 34.84 11.52 -9.23
C SER A 126 34.39 10.20 -9.85
N LEU A 127 33.07 9.98 -10.01
CA LEU A 127 32.50 8.88 -10.80
C LEU A 127 31.93 9.43 -12.11
N ASP A 128 31.91 8.61 -13.16
CA ASP A 128 31.16 8.86 -14.39
C ASP A 128 29.65 8.92 -14.06
N CYS A 129 29.22 10.05 -13.52
CA CYS A 129 27.84 10.33 -13.19
C CYS A 129 27.22 11.12 -14.33
N ILE A 130 26.05 10.66 -14.80
CA ILE A 130 25.21 11.43 -15.70
C ILE A 130 24.44 12.43 -14.81
N PRO A 131 24.65 13.75 -14.95
CA PRO A 131 23.84 14.72 -14.24
C PRO A 131 22.39 14.57 -14.73
N VAL A 132 21.45 14.48 -13.79
CA VAL A 132 20.02 14.41 -14.09
C VAL A 132 19.34 15.60 -13.43
N GLU A 133 18.77 16.47 -14.25
CA GLU A 133 18.01 17.63 -13.82
C GLU A 133 16.81 17.19 -12.98
N ALA A 134 16.43 18.00 -11.99
CA ALA A 134 15.36 17.67 -11.05
C ALA A 134 14.03 17.29 -11.73
N GLU A 135 13.75 17.87 -12.90
CA GLU A 135 12.55 17.61 -13.70
C GLU A 135 12.53 16.22 -14.36
N TYR A 136 13.69 15.58 -14.55
CA TYR A 136 13.83 14.25 -15.18
C TYR A 136 14.15 13.14 -14.19
N GLN A 137 14.37 13.44 -12.90
CA GLN A 137 14.78 12.45 -11.90
C GLN A 137 13.78 11.30 -11.75
N LYS A 138 12.48 11.60 -11.85
CA LYS A 138 11.42 10.58 -11.75
C LYS A 138 11.50 9.60 -12.92
N GLN A 139 11.53 10.13 -14.14
CA GLN A 139 11.60 9.36 -15.38
C GLN A 139 12.88 8.52 -15.44
N PHE A 140 14.01 9.09 -15.00
CA PHE A 140 15.28 8.39 -14.89
C PHE A 140 15.23 7.24 -13.87
N SER A 141 14.63 7.46 -12.70
CA SER A 141 14.48 6.42 -11.69
C SER A 141 13.57 5.27 -12.17
N GLU A 142 12.48 5.58 -12.87
CA GLU A 142 11.61 4.56 -13.49
C GLU A 142 12.34 3.78 -14.60
N LEU A 143 13.15 4.46 -15.42
CA LEU A 143 13.99 3.83 -16.44
C LEU A 143 15.01 2.88 -15.81
N LEU A 144 15.68 3.30 -14.73
CA LEU A 144 16.62 2.45 -13.99
C LEU A 144 15.94 1.21 -13.41
N MET A 145 14.74 1.36 -12.86
CA MET A 145 13.99 0.21 -12.32
C MET A 145 13.57 -0.77 -13.42
N LYS A 146 13.13 -0.27 -14.59
CA LYS A 146 12.82 -1.11 -15.76
C LYS A 146 14.08 -1.79 -16.31
N ALA A 147 15.18 -1.05 -16.44
CA ALA A 147 16.48 -1.53 -16.88
C ALA A 147 17.04 -2.62 -15.94
N ALA A 148 16.89 -2.44 -14.63
CA ALA A 148 17.32 -3.43 -13.64
C ALA A 148 16.47 -4.70 -13.69
N SER A 149 15.17 -4.58 -13.98
CA SER A 149 14.28 -5.74 -14.11
C SER A 149 14.51 -6.56 -15.39
N ASP A 150 14.97 -5.92 -16.47
CA ASP A 150 15.18 -6.56 -17.76
C ASP A 150 16.47 -6.09 -18.43
N TYR A 151 17.59 -6.34 -17.74
CA TYR A 151 18.91 -5.98 -18.22
C TYR A 151 19.25 -6.69 -19.55
N GLY A 152 18.70 -7.89 -19.76
CA GLY A 152 18.84 -8.67 -20.98
C GLY A 152 18.19 -7.97 -22.18
N ALA A 153 16.91 -7.59 -22.07
CA ALA A 153 16.23 -6.89 -23.17
C ALA A 153 16.79 -5.49 -23.40
N LEU A 154 17.25 -4.80 -22.36
CA LEU A 154 17.91 -3.50 -22.53
C LEU A 154 19.21 -3.64 -23.33
N THR A 155 20.04 -4.63 -23.01
CA THR A 155 21.30 -4.89 -23.73
C THR A 155 21.01 -5.25 -25.19
N ALA A 156 20.00 -6.11 -25.44
CA ALA A 156 19.56 -6.43 -26.79
C ALA A 156 19.07 -5.19 -27.55
N SER A 157 18.27 -4.33 -26.91
CA SER A 157 17.76 -3.09 -27.52
C SER A 157 18.86 -2.08 -27.85
N ILE A 158 19.89 -1.97 -27.01
CA ILE A 158 21.07 -1.14 -27.28
C ILE A 158 21.87 -1.72 -28.46
N ALA A 159 22.05 -3.04 -28.50
CA ALA A 159 22.71 -3.71 -29.62
C ALA A 159 21.94 -3.52 -30.93
N ASP A 160 20.61 -3.62 -30.89
CA ASP A 160 19.73 -3.35 -32.03
C ASP A 160 19.85 -1.90 -32.48
N PHE A 161 19.88 -0.94 -31.55
CA PHE A 161 20.06 0.47 -31.87
C PHE A 161 21.43 0.74 -32.51
N HIS A 162 22.51 0.19 -31.96
CA HIS A 162 23.85 0.30 -32.54
C HIS A 162 23.92 -0.36 -33.92
N TRP A 163 23.31 -1.53 -34.09
CA TRP A 163 23.18 -2.19 -35.38
C TRP A 163 22.45 -1.30 -36.38
N SER A 164 21.35 -0.66 -35.95
CA SER A 164 20.52 0.24 -36.74
C SER A 164 21.27 1.53 -37.15
N GLN A 165 22.13 2.07 -36.28
CA GLN A 165 22.92 3.26 -36.55
C GLN A 165 24.05 3.03 -37.56
N ASN A 166 24.50 1.78 -37.71
CA ASN A 166 25.54 1.45 -38.67
C ASN A 166 25.04 1.43 -40.13
N PHE A 167 23.72 1.49 -40.36
CA PHE A 167 23.15 1.62 -41.70
C PHE A 167 23.14 3.08 -42.13
N ARG A 168 23.59 3.32 -43.36
CA ARG A 168 23.57 4.67 -43.95
C ARG A 168 22.20 5.01 -44.53
N GLU A 169 21.41 3.98 -44.82
CA GLU A 169 20.11 4.07 -45.46
C GLU A 169 18.98 4.24 -44.43
N ALA A 170 17.96 5.03 -44.79
CA ALA A 170 16.82 5.29 -43.91
C ALA A 170 16.03 4.02 -43.56
N PRO A 171 15.43 3.93 -42.35
CA PRO A 171 14.67 2.75 -41.90
C PRO A 171 13.52 2.32 -42.84
N SER A 172 13.03 3.23 -43.67
CA SER A 172 11.98 2.94 -44.67
C SER A 172 12.38 1.92 -45.73
N VAL A 173 13.69 1.76 -46.02
CA VAL A 173 14.16 0.82 -47.06
C VAL A 173 14.65 -0.52 -46.51
N TRP A 174 14.76 -0.67 -45.19
CA TRP A 174 15.30 -1.89 -44.57
C TRP A 174 14.44 -3.11 -44.85
N GLY A 175 13.11 -2.95 -44.95
CA GLY A 175 12.21 -4.04 -45.29
C GLY A 175 12.49 -4.66 -46.65
N GLU A 176 12.94 -3.87 -47.63
CA GLU A 176 13.31 -4.37 -48.95
C GLU A 176 14.71 -5.00 -48.94
N MET A 177 15.65 -4.35 -48.24
CA MET A 177 17.03 -4.82 -48.10
C MET A 177 17.13 -6.16 -47.38
N LEU A 178 16.31 -6.39 -46.35
CA LEU A 178 16.32 -7.62 -45.54
C LEU A 178 15.47 -8.74 -46.17
N ARG A 179 14.58 -8.42 -47.12
CA ARG A 179 13.69 -9.38 -47.80
C ARG A 179 14.40 -10.63 -48.35
N PRO A 180 15.63 -10.55 -48.92
CA PRO A 180 16.33 -11.72 -49.44
C PRO A 180 16.82 -12.71 -48.37
N ILE A 181 17.03 -12.27 -47.13
CA ILE A 181 17.66 -13.10 -46.08
C ILE A 181 16.79 -14.31 -45.70
N PRO A 182 15.48 -14.16 -45.37
CA PRO A 182 14.63 -15.32 -45.11
C PRO A 182 14.51 -16.27 -46.29
N ALA A 183 14.49 -15.74 -47.52
CA ALA A 183 14.44 -16.56 -48.74
C ALA A 183 15.72 -17.41 -48.90
N ALA A 184 16.89 -16.80 -48.67
CA ALA A 184 18.17 -17.49 -48.70
C ALA A 184 18.26 -18.56 -47.60
N LEU A 185 17.86 -18.25 -46.36
CA LEU A 185 17.84 -19.22 -45.26
C LEU A 185 16.91 -20.40 -45.57
N ALA A 186 15.71 -20.13 -46.06
CA ALA A 186 14.77 -21.19 -46.44
C ALA A 186 15.30 -22.04 -47.61
N SER A 187 16.14 -21.49 -48.49
CA SER A 187 16.83 -22.27 -49.52
C SER A 187 17.92 -23.16 -48.92
N CYS A 188 18.73 -22.64 -47.99
CA CYS A 188 19.75 -23.43 -47.28
C CYS A 188 19.14 -24.59 -46.49
N THR A 189 18.01 -24.36 -45.81
CA THR A 189 17.28 -25.43 -45.09
C THR A 189 16.83 -26.52 -46.05
N ARG A 190 16.22 -26.16 -47.19
CA ARG A 190 15.80 -27.13 -48.20
C ARG A 190 16.97 -27.90 -48.81
N PHE A 191 18.10 -27.23 -49.05
CA PHE A 191 19.32 -27.91 -49.50
C PHE A 191 19.82 -28.92 -48.46
N PHE A 192 19.81 -28.54 -47.17
CA PHE A 192 20.20 -29.45 -46.09
C PHE A 192 19.26 -30.65 -45.96
N GLU A 193 17.95 -30.44 -46.06
CA GLU A 193 16.94 -31.51 -46.06
C GLU A 193 17.14 -32.46 -47.25
N ALA A 194 17.36 -31.92 -48.45
CA ALA A 194 17.63 -32.72 -49.65
C ALA A 194 18.92 -33.53 -49.52
N MET A 195 20.00 -32.94 -48.99
CA MET A 195 21.25 -33.66 -48.73
C MET A 195 21.07 -34.75 -47.67
N SER A 196 20.26 -34.48 -46.64
CA SER A 196 19.96 -35.48 -45.61
C SER A 196 19.15 -36.64 -46.18
N ALA A 197 18.12 -36.36 -46.99
CA ALA A 197 17.31 -37.38 -47.64
C ALA A 197 18.11 -38.24 -48.64
N THR A 198 19.05 -37.65 -49.39
CA THR A 198 19.92 -38.40 -50.30
C THR A 198 20.89 -39.30 -49.53
N ARG A 199 21.45 -38.83 -48.42
CA ARG A 199 22.27 -39.65 -47.52
C ARG A 199 21.48 -40.83 -46.94
N ASP A 200 20.25 -40.59 -46.48
CA ASP A 200 19.40 -41.65 -45.91
C ASP A 200 19.03 -42.69 -46.99
N SER A 201 18.72 -42.23 -48.21
CA SER A 201 18.48 -43.11 -49.36
C SER A 201 19.71 -43.97 -49.67
N PHE A 202 20.91 -43.39 -49.64
CA PHE A 202 22.15 -44.15 -49.84
C PHE A 202 22.40 -45.18 -48.72
N ALA A 203 22.11 -44.83 -47.47
CA ALA A 203 22.21 -45.77 -46.35
C ALA A 203 21.25 -46.96 -46.51
N THR A 204 20.01 -46.74 -46.96
CA THR A 204 19.08 -47.85 -47.25
C THR A 204 19.58 -48.74 -48.38
N LEU A 205 20.15 -48.18 -49.46
CA LEU A 205 20.75 -48.96 -50.55
C LEU A 205 21.93 -49.81 -50.07
N GLN A 206 22.78 -49.27 -49.18
CA GLN A 206 23.87 -50.04 -48.58
C GLN A 206 23.35 -51.20 -47.73
N GLN A 207 22.30 -50.98 -46.92
CA GLN A 207 21.68 -52.05 -46.13
C GLN A 207 21.09 -53.16 -47.03
N LEU A 208 20.44 -52.81 -48.13
CA LEU A 208 19.94 -53.78 -49.10
C LEU A 208 21.08 -54.55 -49.77
N ARG A 209 22.20 -53.89 -50.10
CA ARG A 209 23.39 -54.56 -50.65
C ARG A 209 24.01 -55.55 -49.65
N VAL A 210 24.07 -55.20 -48.37
CA VAL A 210 24.61 -56.08 -47.32
C VAL A 210 23.64 -57.22 -47.00
N GLY A 211 22.33 -56.97 -46.96
CA GLY A 211 21.29 -58.00 -46.75
C GLY A 211 21.12 -58.98 -47.91
N SER A 212 21.45 -58.56 -49.14
CA SER A 212 21.38 -59.43 -50.35
C SER A 212 22.60 -60.35 -50.52
N SER A 213 23.60 -60.28 -49.63
CA SER A 213 24.80 -61.13 -49.71
C SER A 213 24.59 -62.58 -49.22
N SER A 214 23.36 -62.97 -48.83
CA SER A 214 23.03 -64.32 -48.37
C SER A 214 22.06 -65.10 -49.28
N ILE A 215 21.65 -64.56 -50.43
CA ILE A 215 20.82 -65.31 -51.40
C ILE A 215 21.39 -65.13 -52.82
N GLN A 216 22.19 -66.13 -53.18
CA GLN A 216 22.37 -66.71 -54.50
C GLN A 216 22.92 -65.85 -55.65
N HIS A 217 24.10 -66.25 -56.10
CA HIS A 217 24.47 -66.37 -57.51
C HIS A 217 23.24 -66.63 -58.41
N SER A 218 22.91 -65.69 -59.31
CA SER A 218 22.44 -66.01 -60.66
C SER A 218 22.33 -64.72 -61.49
N GLU A 219 23.13 -64.66 -62.55
CA GLU A 219 22.94 -63.91 -63.81
C GLU A 219 22.17 -62.59 -63.76
N PHE A 220 22.90 -61.47 -63.81
CA PHE A 220 22.39 -60.31 -64.55
C PHE A 220 23.52 -59.66 -65.34
N SER A 221 23.27 -59.59 -66.65
CA SER A 221 24.18 -59.20 -67.71
C SER A 221 24.77 -57.80 -67.54
N THR A 222 26.06 -57.70 -67.83
CA THR A 222 26.79 -56.46 -68.12
C THR A 222 26.12 -55.71 -69.28
N PRO A 223 25.89 -54.38 -69.18
CA PRO A 223 25.59 -53.54 -70.34
C PRO A 223 26.80 -53.50 -71.28
N PRO A 224 26.61 -53.42 -72.62
CA PRO A 224 27.70 -53.54 -73.58
C PRO A 224 28.63 -52.32 -73.53
N GLN A 225 29.93 -52.63 -73.62
CA GLN A 225 31.00 -51.68 -73.91
C GLN A 225 30.70 -50.98 -75.24
N TRP A 226 30.63 -49.64 -75.23
CA TRP A 226 30.74 -48.84 -76.44
C TRP A 226 32.19 -48.96 -76.93
N ARG A 227 32.41 -49.87 -77.87
CA ARG A 227 33.68 -49.97 -78.60
C ARG A 227 33.70 -48.94 -79.72
N ASP A 228 34.81 -48.23 -79.76
CA ASP A 228 35.31 -47.32 -80.78
C ASP A 228 34.86 -47.60 -82.21
N GLY A 229 34.31 -46.55 -82.84
CA GLY A 229 34.34 -46.34 -84.28
C GLY A 229 35.49 -45.39 -84.62
N ALA A 230 36.47 -45.90 -85.34
CA ALA A 230 37.71 -45.24 -85.70
C ALA A 230 37.54 -44.09 -86.71
N ALA A 231 38.36 -43.06 -86.49
CA ALA A 231 39.26 -42.40 -87.45
C ALA A 231 38.73 -41.83 -88.80
N GLY A 232 39.04 -40.55 -88.98
CA GLY A 232 39.09 -39.80 -90.24
C GLY A 232 38.56 -38.39 -90.01
N ASP A 233 39.31 -37.29 -90.11
CA ASP A 233 40.58 -37.06 -90.75
C ASP A 233 41.18 -35.73 -90.22
N ARG A 234 42.50 -35.60 -90.32
CA ARG A 234 43.24 -34.34 -90.03
C ARG A 234 42.95 -33.31 -91.12
N ILE A 235 43.12 -32.01 -90.80
CA ILE A 235 44.08 -31.09 -91.44
C ILE A 235 43.86 -29.68 -90.87
N LEU A 236 44.99 -29.09 -90.41
CA LEU A 236 45.36 -27.68 -90.23
C LEU A 236 44.30 -26.65 -89.80
#